data_AF-A0A521GPA1-F1
#
_entry.id   AF-A0A521GPA1-F1
#
_cell.length_a   1.000
_cell.length_b   1.000
_cell.length_c   1.000
_cell.angle_alpha   90.00
_cell.angle_beta   90.00
_cell.angle_gamma   90.00
#
_symmetry.space_group_name_H-M   'P 1'
#
loop_
_entity.id
_entity.type
_entity.pdbx_description
1 polymer ?
#
loop_
_entity_poly.entity_id
_entity_poly.type
_entity_poly.pdbx_seq_one_letter_code
_entity_poly.pdbx_strand_id
1 'polypeptide(L)'
;MPDNILLQQLEAPNFERLFPLYEFQAATDAERITQEAEYESLRGVVDYGAIEQRAWQLVAQHSRPQKRLAFNEAEDNARTALFEALTQSGHVSRIELEGDPELVHAQIIERLLNGYDPELPEHELRRRFMELCEELVDYEVFQKVVVGELPESTRTYASSDFPVGLGERANKLGYRYMNQKGMLREKSLMKKEGKYVRVIEQISRSNAHPDETIAALHEMGITVKRERAADIDVLGTHFMRTIDGAGEGLVGLMKRLDNFKGPHIMYGEIKTADTVSYKDVARISQEREQRVELFVKRLADTERTLDQLEQSGQITYKEWLRQYRQEVVECVRQICIINPEYAEGVLGGGVVKEAYLKAHEQFMSGDVSGASETIGSVASQENTIVICGGESESAQQANSLNNNDAQSIMAKKRNNSKEKWEWKKGFCRVELCAFQRKKTDVGPCNVCVSCQEYFDGKKDPTTEYRKQQLEAARAVIGKPASSPEKAERRVSKRDLIRAQYGEYAGTRTKLTIGGAKEVVVDIRSGYELAA
;
A
#
# COMPACT_ATOMS: atom_id res chain seq x y z
N MET A 1 -55.06 -31.75 18.48
CA MET A 1 -55.01 -30.27 18.55
C MET A 1 -53.61 -29.90 18.98
N PRO A 2 -52.79 -29.34 18.09
CA PRO A 2 -51.50 -28.76 18.45
C PRO A 2 -51.63 -27.25 18.64
N ASP A 3 -50.96 -26.76 19.67
CA ASP A 3 -50.89 -25.35 20.05
C ASP A 3 -50.06 -24.52 19.06
N ASN A 4 -50.64 -23.39 18.68
CA ASN A 4 -50.03 -22.28 17.96
C ASN A 4 -48.81 -21.74 18.72
N ILE A 5 -47.60 -22.06 18.26
CA ILE A 5 -46.44 -21.21 18.53
C ILE A 5 -46.44 -20.13 17.44
N LEU A 6 -46.80 -18.91 17.85
CA LEU A 6 -46.65 -17.71 17.04
C LEU A 6 -45.20 -17.63 16.52
N LEU A 7 -45.03 -17.84 15.21
CA LEU A 7 -43.97 -17.21 14.45
C LEU A 7 -44.17 -15.71 14.61
N GLN A 8 -43.41 -15.09 15.51
CA GLN A 8 -43.16 -13.65 15.41
C GLN A 8 -42.53 -13.46 14.03
N GLN A 9 -43.36 -12.97 13.10
CA GLN A 9 -42.89 -12.34 11.88
C GLN A 9 -41.97 -11.21 12.35
N LEU A 10 -40.67 -11.46 12.32
CA LEU A 10 -39.67 -10.40 12.31
C LEU A 10 -40.07 -9.54 11.11
N GLU A 11 -40.71 -8.40 11.38
CA GLU A 11 -40.96 -7.39 10.36
C GLU A 11 -39.61 -7.12 9.71
N ALA A 12 -39.49 -7.46 8.42
CA ALA A 12 -38.34 -7.06 7.64
C ALA A 12 -38.19 -5.54 7.83
N PRO A 13 -36.97 -5.03 8.13
CA PRO A 13 -36.76 -3.59 8.23
C PRO A 13 -37.41 -2.91 7.03
N ASN A 14 -38.17 -1.84 7.28
CA ASN A 14 -38.89 -1.13 6.22
C ASN A 14 -37.87 -0.38 5.33
N PHE A 15 -37.18 -1.12 4.47
CA PHE A 15 -36.07 -0.67 3.62
C PHE A 15 -36.52 0.31 2.53
N GLU A 16 -37.83 0.36 2.21
CA GLU A 16 -38.43 1.37 1.32
C GLU A 16 -38.19 2.81 1.80
N ARG A 17 -37.96 3.01 3.12
CA ARG A 17 -37.65 4.33 3.68
C ARG A 17 -36.17 4.71 3.63
N LEU A 18 -35.26 3.75 3.42
CA LEU A 18 -33.84 4.06 3.39
C LEU A 18 -33.42 4.56 2.00
N PHE A 19 -34.00 4.09 0.91
CA PHE A 19 -33.61 4.49 -0.45
C PHE A 19 -34.88 4.62 -1.29
N PRO A 20 -35.31 5.83 -1.69
CA PRO A 20 -36.42 5.95 -2.62
C PRO A 20 -36.00 5.20 -3.89
N LEU A 21 -36.86 4.30 -4.33
CA LEU A 21 -36.85 3.72 -5.67
C LEU A 21 -36.69 4.89 -6.65
N TYR A 22 -35.58 4.91 -7.36
CA TYR A 22 -35.20 5.98 -8.29
C TYR A 22 -36.32 6.25 -9.30
N GLU A 23 -37.11 7.31 -9.12
CA GLU A 23 -37.98 7.82 -10.20
C GLU A 23 -37.09 8.55 -11.21
N PHE A 24 -36.81 7.89 -12.34
CA PHE A 24 -35.98 8.47 -13.39
C PHE A 24 -36.79 9.31 -14.39
N GLN A 25 -36.39 10.58 -14.55
CA GLN A 25 -36.57 11.31 -15.81
C GLN A 25 -35.49 10.89 -16.82
N ALA A 26 -35.92 10.54 -18.03
CA ALA A 26 -35.04 10.21 -19.15
C ALA A 26 -34.18 11.43 -19.53
N ALA A 27 -32.88 11.21 -19.74
CA ALA A 27 -32.02 12.22 -20.35
C ALA A 27 -32.44 12.37 -21.82
N THR A 28 -32.60 13.61 -22.28
CA THR A 28 -32.90 13.91 -23.68
C THR A 28 -31.65 13.72 -24.54
N ASP A 29 -31.82 13.23 -25.77
CA ASP A 29 -30.75 12.92 -26.75
C ASP A 29 -29.83 14.11 -27.13
N ALA A 30 -30.03 15.29 -26.52
CA ALA A 30 -29.35 16.54 -26.87
C ALA A 30 -27.96 16.71 -26.23
N GLU A 31 -27.56 15.90 -25.23
CA GLU A 31 -26.23 16.01 -24.59
C GLU A 31 -25.13 15.22 -25.31
N ARG A 32 -25.48 14.55 -26.42
CA ARG A 32 -24.60 13.61 -27.13
C ARG A 32 -23.83 14.29 -28.27
N ILE A 33 -23.10 15.37 -28.01
CA ILE A 33 -22.27 16.03 -29.04
C ILE A 33 -20.87 16.39 -28.51
N THR A 34 -19.86 15.86 -29.22
CA THR A 34 -18.44 16.26 -29.30
C THR A 34 -17.50 15.99 -28.13
N GLN A 35 -17.07 14.73 -28.00
CA GLN A 35 -15.67 14.35 -27.77
C GLN A 35 -15.53 12.86 -28.11
N GLU A 36 -14.41 12.43 -28.68
CA GLU A 36 -14.03 11.01 -28.70
C GLU A 36 -13.87 10.59 -27.23
N ALA A 37 -14.98 10.21 -26.58
CA ALA A 37 -15.00 9.93 -25.16
C ALA A 37 -14.21 8.64 -24.93
N GLU A 38 -13.00 8.79 -24.40
CA GLU A 38 -12.11 7.70 -24.03
C GLU A 38 -12.70 6.82 -22.91
N TYR A 39 -13.72 7.31 -22.21
CA TYR A 39 -14.49 6.61 -21.19
C TYR A 39 -15.98 6.66 -21.51
N GLU A 40 -16.69 5.57 -21.21
CA GLU A 40 -18.10 5.42 -21.51
C GLU A 40 -18.90 5.16 -20.22
N SER A 41 -20.09 5.77 -20.14
CA SER A 41 -21.06 5.44 -19.11
C SER A 41 -21.59 4.03 -19.31
N LEU A 42 -21.71 3.26 -18.23
CA LEU A 42 -22.25 1.90 -18.25
C LEU A 42 -23.78 1.84 -18.42
N ARG A 43 -24.48 2.98 -18.40
CA ARG A 43 -25.96 3.04 -18.51
C ARG A 43 -26.51 2.49 -19.84
N GLY A 44 -25.69 2.43 -20.89
CA GLY A 44 -26.05 1.81 -22.17
C GLY A 44 -25.76 0.30 -22.23
N VAL A 45 -25.12 -0.25 -21.20
CA VAL A 45 -24.61 -1.63 -21.16
C VAL A 45 -25.31 -2.44 -20.06
N VAL A 46 -25.62 -1.81 -18.93
CA VAL A 46 -26.16 -2.45 -17.72
C VAL A 46 -27.46 -1.76 -17.29
N ASP A 47 -28.44 -2.57 -16.86
CA ASP A 47 -29.68 -2.06 -16.26
C ASP A 47 -29.51 -1.89 -14.74
N TYR A 48 -29.16 -0.68 -14.33
CA TYR A 48 -28.97 -0.35 -12.91
C TYR A 48 -30.20 -0.60 -12.04
N GLY A 49 -31.42 -0.44 -12.59
CA GLY A 49 -32.64 -0.72 -11.84
C GLY A 49 -32.78 -2.22 -11.53
N ALA A 50 -32.45 -3.07 -12.50
CA ALA A 50 -32.40 -4.52 -12.30
C ALA A 50 -31.27 -4.95 -11.33
N ILE A 51 -30.10 -4.31 -11.42
CA ILE A 51 -28.98 -4.54 -10.49
C ILE A 51 -29.38 -4.29 -9.05
N GLU A 52 -29.99 -3.14 -8.75
CA GLU A 52 -30.40 -2.78 -7.39
C GLU A 52 -31.47 -3.73 -6.86
N GLN A 53 -32.45 -4.09 -7.69
CA GLN A 53 -33.46 -5.07 -7.31
C GLN A 53 -32.83 -6.43 -6.96
N ARG A 54 -31.85 -6.88 -7.76
CA ARG A 54 -31.11 -8.12 -7.49
C ARG A 54 -30.28 -8.00 -6.20
N ALA A 55 -29.61 -6.87 -5.96
CA ALA A 55 -28.88 -6.62 -4.73
C ALA A 55 -29.79 -6.72 -3.50
N TRP A 56 -31.00 -6.12 -3.56
CA TRP A 56 -31.98 -6.23 -2.49
C TRP A 56 -32.49 -7.65 -2.26
N GLN A 57 -32.75 -8.40 -3.34
CA GLN A 57 -33.13 -9.81 -3.23
C GLN A 57 -32.04 -10.63 -2.54
N LEU A 58 -30.77 -10.40 -2.88
CA LEU A 58 -29.64 -11.06 -2.24
C LEU A 58 -29.56 -10.73 -0.75
N VAL A 59 -29.66 -9.45 -0.37
CA VAL A 59 -29.68 -9.03 1.04
C VAL A 59 -30.84 -9.67 1.80
N ALA A 60 -32.05 -9.67 1.22
CA ALA A 60 -33.25 -10.20 1.88
C ALA A 60 -33.22 -11.73 2.05
N GLN A 61 -32.59 -12.45 1.12
CA GLN A 61 -32.48 -13.92 1.15
C GLN A 61 -31.23 -14.40 1.90
N HIS A 62 -30.29 -13.51 2.21
CA HIS A 62 -29.05 -13.87 2.86
C HIS A 62 -29.29 -14.34 4.29
N SER A 63 -28.99 -15.62 4.53
CA SER A 63 -28.71 -16.12 5.87
C SER A 63 -27.20 -16.25 5.97
N ARG A 64 -26.56 -15.59 6.94
CA ARG A 64 -25.10 -15.57 7.09
C ARG A 64 -24.55 -17.02 7.01
N PRO A 65 -23.89 -17.42 5.89
CA PRO A 65 -23.30 -18.74 5.77
C PRO A 65 -22.05 -18.85 6.66
N GLN A 66 -21.59 -20.08 6.87
CA GLN A 66 -20.25 -20.31 7.43
C GLN A 66 -19.22 -19.57 6.57
N LYS A 67 -18.33 -18.78 7.19
CA LYS A 67 -17.16 -18.19 6.52
C LYS A 67 -16.39 -19.27 5.75
N ARG A 68 -16.52 -19.27 4.43
CA ARG A 68 -15.68 -20.07 3.54
C ARG A 68 -14.54 -19.18 3.08
N LEU A 69 -13.33 -19.48 3.51
CA LEU A 69 -12.13 -18.85 2.93
C LEU A 69 -12.04 -19.29 1.47
N ALA A 70 -12.20 -18.35 0.54
CA ALA A 70 -11.99 -18.62 -0.87
C ALA A 70 -10.53 -18.26 -1.23
N PHE A 71 -9.82 -19.10 -2.00
CA PHE A 71 -8.50 -18.75 -2.54
C PHE A 71 -7.43 -18.37 -1.49
N ASN A 72 -6.42 -17.60 -1.91
CA ASN A 72 -5.40 -16.94 -1.07
C ASN A 72 -5.97 -15.67 -0.38
N GLU A 73 -7.27 -15.65 -0.04
CA GLU A 73 -7.96 -14.46 0.47
C GLU A 73 -7.32 -13.90 1.74
N ALA A 74 -6.83 -14.76 2.63
CA ALA A 74 -6.15 -14.31 3.84
C ALA A 74 -4.86 -13.52 3.52
N GLU A 75 -4.09 -13.93 2.52
CA GLU A 75 -2.92 -13.18 2.05
C GLU A 75 -3.30 -11.86 1.38
N ASP A 76 -4.35 -11.84 0.57
CA ASP A 76 -4.79 -10.62 -0.12
C ASP A 76 -5.42 -9.60 0.86
N ASN A 77 -6.19 -10.07 1.85
CA ASN A 77 -6.69 -9.28 2.96
C ASN A 77 -5.54 -8.73 3.81
N ALA A 78 -4.56 -9.56 4.16
CA ALA A 78 -3.37 -9.15 4.90
C ALA A 78 -2.55 -8.09 4.15
N ARG A 79 -2.34 -8.26 2.84
CA ARG A 79 -1.64 -7.30 2.00
C ARG A 79 -2.39 -5.96 1.97
N THR A 80 -3.70 -6.02 1.73
CA THR A 80 -4.55 -4.82 1.74
C THR A 80 -4.47 -4.09 3.09
N ALA A 81 -4.64 -4.81 4.20
CA ALA A 81 -4.58 -4.23 5.54
C ALA A 81 -3.23 -3.57 5.84
N LEU A 82 -2.11 -4.21 5.47
CA LEU A 82 -0.78 -3.63 5.66
C LEU A 82 -0.55 -2.39 4.80
N PHE A 83 -0.90 -2.42 3.52
CA PHE A 83 -0.66 -1.27 2.64
C PHE A 83 -1.62 -0.12 2.86
N GLU A 84 -2.82 -0.39 3.38
CA GLU A 84 -3.67 0.66 3.92
C GLU A 84 -3.03 1.36 5.12
N ALA A 85 -2.44 0.56 6.02
CA ALA A 85 -1.81 1.02 7.25
C ALA A 85 -0.43 1.65 7.02
N LEU A 86 0.35 1.25 6.01
CA LEU A 86 1.68 1.79 5.69
C LEU A 86 1.65 3.13 4.95
N THR A 87 0.46 3.69 4.72
CA THR A 87 0.15 5.07 4.33
C THR A 87 0.90 5.69 3.15
N GLN A 88 1.68 4.94 2.37
CA GLN A 88 2.43 5.52 1.26
C GLN A 88 1.48 5.94 0.14
N SER A 89 1.53 7.22 -0.22
CA SER A 89 0.83 7.74 -1.39
C SER A 89 1.31 7.00 -2.66
N GLY A 90 0.36 6.72 -3.55
CA GLY A 90 0.63 6.03 -4.81
C GLY A 90 1.04 4.56 -4.68
N HIS A 91 0.52 3.80 -3.72
CA HIS A 91 0.65 2.35 -3.77
C HIS A 91 -0.42 1.76 -4.72
N VAL A 92 0.03 0.97 -5.70
CA VAL A 92 -0.82 0.18 -6.59
C VAL A 92 -0.81 -1.27 -6.11
N SER A 93 -1.95 -1.75 -5.64
CA SER A 93 -2.16 -3.17 -5.31
C SER A 93 -2.82 -3.86 -6.48
N ARG A 94 -2.44 -5.11 -6.73
CA ARG A 94 -3.03 -5.97 -7.77
C ARG A 94 -3.40 -7.32 -7.20
N ILE A 95 -4.65 -7.71 -7.39
CA ILE A 95 -5.21 -9.00 -7.01
C ILE A 95 -5.62 -9.74 -8.28
N GLU A 96 -5.23 -11.01 -8.38
CA GLU A 96 -5.61 -11.88 -9.48
C GLU A 96 -6.39 -13.07 -8.92
N LEU A 97 -7.65 -13.20 -9.36
CA LEU A 97 -8.55 -14.26 -8.94
C LEU A 97 -8.68 -15.26 -10.08
N GLU A 98 -8.01 -16.39 -9.92
CA GLU A 98 -8.06 -17.51 -10.86
C GLU A 98 -9.26 -18.40 -10.53
N GLY A 99 -10.06 -18.75 -11.54
CA GLY A 99 -11.20 -19.63 -11.35
C GLY A 99 -12.22 -19.47 -12.45
N ASP A 100 -13.30 -20.23 -12.33
CA ASP A 100 -14.48 -19.98 -13.14
C ASP A 100 -15.09 -18.61 -12.77
N PRO A 101 -15.35 -17.70 -13.74
CA PRO A 101 -15.84 -16.36 -13.44
C PRO A 101 -17.15 -16.32 -12.63
N GLU A 102 -18.05 -17.28 -12.83
CA GLU A 102 -19.31 -17.36 -12.08
C GLU A 102 -19.04 -17.77 -10.63
N LEU A 103 -18.15 -18.74 -10.40
CA LEU A 103 -17.75 -19.14 -9.06
C LEU A 103 -17.04 -18.00 -8.29
N VAL A 104 -16.10 -17.32 -8.96
CA VAL A 104 -15.39 -16.17 -8.38
C VAL A 104 -16.38 -15.07 -7.99
N HIS A 105 -17.32 -14.74 -8.88
CA HIS A 105 -18.36 -13.76 -8.59
C HIS A 105 -19.23 -14.16 -7.40
N ALA A 106 -19.73 -15.41 -7.37
CA ALA A 106 -20.57 -15.91 -6.29
C ALA A 106 -19.87 -15.80 -4.92
N GLN A 107 -18.58 -16.09 -4.85
CA GLN A 107 -17.79 -15.98 -3.63
C GLN A 107 -17.60 -14.52 -3.17
N ILE A 108 -17.39 -13.58 -4.11
CA ILE A 108 -17.30 -12.16 -3.77
C ILE A 108 -18.65 -11.64 -3.27
N ILE A 109 -19.76 -12.03 -3.90
CA ILE A 109 -21.11 -11.69 -3.44
C ILE A 109 -21.35 -12.22 -2.02
N GLU A 110 -21.00 -13.49 -1.76
CA GLU A 110 -21.11 -14.10 -0.42
C GLU A 110 -20.33 -13.29 0.63
N ARG A 111 -19.10 -12.86 0.29
CA ARG A 111 -18.28 -12.01 1.16
C ARG A 111 -18.92 -10.64 1.43
N LEU A 112 -19.42 -9.97 0.39
CA LEU A 112 -20.05 -8.66 0.54
C LEU A 112 -21.31 -8.75 1.40
N LEU A 113 -22.10 -9.80 1.23
CA LEU A 113 -23.28 -10.07 2.05
C LEU A 113 -22.92 -10.36 3.51
N ASN A 114 -21.84 -11.10 3.77
CA ASN A 114 -21.33 -11.33 5.13
C ASN A 114 -20.92 -10.02 5.83
N GLY A 115 -20.50 -9.01 5.07
CA GLY A 115 -20.22 -7.67 5.57
C GLY A 115 -21.46 -6.80 5.82
N TYR A 116 -22.65 -7.24 5.40
CA TYR A 116 -23.91 -6.54 5.63
C TYR A 116 -24.46 -6.90 7.01
N ASP A 117 -24.63 -5.89 7.86
CA ASP A 117 -25.18 -6.03 9.21
C ASP A 117 -26.22 -4.93 9.44
N PRO A 118 -27.51 -5.26 9.64
CA PRO A 118 -28.58 -4.29 9.87
C PRO A 118 -28.34 -3.33 11.05
N GLU A 119 -27.44 -3.67 11.99
CA GLU A 119 -27.09 -2.82 13.12
C GLU A 119 -26.05 -1.73 12.77
N LEU A 120 -25.49 -1.75 11.56
CA LEU A 120 -24.52 -0.75 11.12
C LEU A 120 -25.15 0.65 11.00
N PRO A 121 -24.36 1.71 11.19
CA PRO A 121 -24.80 3.07 10.88
C PRO A 121 -25.29 3.18 9.45
N GLU A 122 -26.30 4.02 9.22
CA GLU A 122 -26.97 4.17 7.92
C GLU A 122 -25.97 4.30 6.75
N HIS A 123 -24.99 5.20 6.86
CA HIS A 123 -24.00 5.41 5.79
C HIS A 123 -23.17 4.15 5.47
N GLU A 124 -22.84 3.31 6.44
CA GLU A 124 -22.15 2.04 6.21
C GLU A 124 -23.08 1.04 5.53
N LEU A 125 -24.34 0.94 5.95
CA LEU A 125 -25.34 0.12 5.24
C LEU A 125 -25.46 0.53 3.76
N ARG A 126 -25.47 1.84 3.48
CA ARG A 126 -25.48 2.35 2.10
C ARG A 126 -24.22 1.94 1.36
N ARG A 127 -23.04 2.14 1.96
CA ARG A 127 -21.77 1.77 1.34
C ARG A 127 -21.74 0.28 1.00
N ARG A 128 -22.11 -0.60 1.93
CA ARG A 128 -22.13 -2.07 1.70
C ARG A 128 -23.10 -2.45 0.59
N PHE A 129 -24.25 -1.80 0.52
CA PHE A 129 -25.19 -1.99 -0.58
C PHE A 129 -24.59 -1.56 -1.93
N MET A 130 -23.92 -0.41 -2.00
CA MET A 130 -23.26 0.05 -3.23
C MET A 130 -22.08 -0.84 -3.64
N GLU A 131 -21.31 -1.38 -2.69
CA GLU A 131 -20.28 -2.39 -2.96
C GLU A 131 -20.87 -3.66 -3.59
N LEU A 132 -22.08 -4.07 -3.17
CA LEU A 132 -22.82 -5.18 -3.76
C LEU A 132 -23.30 -4.86 -5.19
N CYS A 133 -23.87 -3.68 -5.41
CA CYS A 133 -24.27 -3.23 -6.74
C CYS A 133 -23.06 -3.14 -7.69
N GLU A 134 -21.93 -2.62 -7.22
CA GLU A 134 -20.67 -2.59 -7.97
C GLU A 134 -20.27 -3.96 -8.49
N GLU A 135 -20.29 -4.96 -7.61
CA GLU A 135 -19.92 -6.32 -7.98
C GLU A 135 -20.86 -6.93 -9.02
N LEU A 136 -22.17 -6.66 -8.92
CA LEU A 136 -23.15 -7.12 -9.89
C LEU A 136 -22.96 -6.44 -11.26
N VAL A 137 -22.67 -5.13 -11.29
CA VAL A 137 -22.37 -4.37 -12.52
C VAL A 137 -21.14 -4.95 -13.20
N ASP A 138 -20.05 -5.13 -12.45
CA ASP A 138 -18.81 -5.71 -12.98
C ASP A 138 -19.05 -7.08 -13.60
N TYR A 139 -19.84 -7.92 -12.92
CA TYR A 139 -20.15 -9.26 -13.40
C TYR A 139 -20.95 -9.24 -14.71
N GLU A 140 -21.94 -8.37 -14.86
CA GLU A 140 -22.67 -8.24 -16.13
C GLU A 140 -21.75 -7.80 -17.28
N VAL A 141 -20.85 -6.84 -17.02
CA VAL A 141 -19.84 -6.42 -18.02
C VAL A 141 -18.92 -7.59 -18.37
N PHE A 142 -18.47 -8.36 -17.37
CA PHE A 142 -17.61 -9.52 -17.59
C PHE A 142 -18.31 -10.64 -18.36
N GLN A 143 -19.59 -10.90 -18.10
CA GLN A 143 -20.38 -11.84 -18.90
C GLN A 143 -20.42 -11.40 -20.38
N LYS A 144 -20.64 -10.11 -20.64
CA LYS A 144 -20.61 -9.55 -22.00
C LYS A 144 -19.25 -9.70 -22.69
N VAL A 145 -18.16 -9.57 -21.94
CA VAL A 145 -16.81 -9.86 -22.45
C VAL A 145 -16.64 -11.34 -22.78
N VAL A 146 -17.07 -12.24 -21.88
CA VAL A 146 -16.96 -13.69 -22.05
C VAL A 146 -17.72 -14.19 -23.28
N VAL A 147 -18.91 -13.65 -23.55
CA VAL A 147 -19.72 -14.01 -24.73
C VAL A 147 -19.32 -13.26 -26.01
N GLY A 148 -18.38 -12.31 -25.92
CA GLY A 148 -17.87 -11.54 -27.05
C GLY A 148 -18.73 -10.36 -27.49
N GLU A 149 -19.70 -9.93 -26.68
CA GLU A 149 -20.46 -8.69 -26.89
C GLU A 149 -19.61 -7.44 -26.61
N LEU A 150 -18.64 -7.54 -25.70
CA LEU A 150 -17.66 -6.51 -25.39
C LEU A 150 -16.23 -7.02 -25.66
N PRO A 151 -15.28 -6.14 -26.02
CA PRO A 151 -13.88 -6.51 -26.22
C PRO A 151 -13.20 -7.08 -24.95
N GLU A 152 -12.25 -8.00 -25.10
CA GLU A 152 -11.44 -8.51 -23.98
C GLU A 152 -10.60 -7.41 -23.29
N SER A 153 -10.39 -6.28 -23.95
CA SER A 153 -9.69 -5.12 -23.38
C SER A 153 -10.61 -4.13 -22.64
N THR A 154 -11.90 -4.46 -22.48
CA THR A 154 -12.80 -3.69 -21.62
C THR A 154 -12.36 -3.76 -20.15
N ARG A 155 -12.37 -2.60 -19.51
CA ARG A 155 -12.10 -2.39 -18.08
C ARG A 155 -13.24 -1.62 -17.46
N THR A 156 -13.61 -1.99 -16.24
CA THR A 156 -14.51 -1.21 -15.40
C THR A 156 -13.70 -0.45 -14.35
N TYR A 157 -14.16 0.75 -14.02
CA TYR A 157 -13.55 1.61 -13.04
C TYR A 157 -14.56 1.98 -11.97
N ALA A 158 -14.09 2.04 -10.74
CA ALA A 158 -14.85 2.54 -9.60
C ALA A 158 -14.01 3.56 -8.83
N SER A 159 -14.64 4.63 -8.39
CA SER A 159 -14.05 5.58 -7.44
C SER A 159 -14.74 5.48 -6.08
N SER A 160 -14.01 5.80 -5.03
CA SER A 160 -14.49 5.89 -3.66
C SER A 160 -13.72 7.00 -2.98
N ASP A 161 -14.32 8.19 -2.90
CA ASP A 161 -13.68 9.33 -2.26
C ASP A 161 -13.93 9.35 -0.74
N PHE A 162 -13.26 10.27 -0.05
CA PHE A 162 -13.43 10.42 1.40
C PHE A 162 -14.81 11.00 1.74
N PRO A 163 -15.52 10.46 2.74
CA PRO A 163 -16.82 10.97 3.15
C PRO A 163 -16.70 12.29 3.92
N VAL A 164 -16.64 13.40 3.18
CA VAL A 164 -16.41 14.75 3.72
C VAL A 164 -17.42 15.16 4.80
N GLY A 165 -18.66 14.65 4.76
CA GLY A 165 -19.68 14.95 5.76
C GLY A 165 -19.39 14.38 7.16
N LEU A 166 -18.52 13.37 7.28
CA LEU A 166 -18.21 12.72 8.56
C LEU A 166 -17.14 13.46 9.39
N GLY A 167 -16.25 14.22 8.75
CA GLY A 167 -15.12 14.88 9.41
C GLY A 167 -14.24 13.91 10.21
N GLU A 168 -13.78 14.31 11.39
CA GLU A 168 -12.91 13.48 12.24
C GLU A 168 -13.58 12.18 12.73
N ARG A 169 -14.92 12.16 12.82
CA ARG A 169 -15.67 10.94 13.20
C ARG A 169 -15.46 9.81 12.18
N ALA A 170 -15.03 10.12 10.96
CA ALA A 170 -14.71 9.14 9.94
C ALA A 170 -13.58 8.19 10.36
N ASN A 171 -12.64 8.62 11.21
CA ASN A 171 -11.58 7.77 11.75
C ASN A 171 -12.14 6.56 12.51
N LYS A 172 -13.23 6.77 13.26
CA LYS A 172 -13.91 5.67 13.96
C LYS A 172 -14.45 4.65 12.98
N LEU A 173 -14.81 5.04 11.78
CA LEU A 173 -15.44 4.16 10.80
C LEU A 173 -14.40 3.52 9.86
N GLY A 174 -13.10 3.75 10.10
CA GLY A 174 -12.02 3.21 9.29
C GLY A 174 -11.61 4.10 8.09
N TYR A 175 -12.19 5.30 7.96
CA TYR A 175 -11.75 6.28 6.96
C TYR A 175 -10.62 7.14 7.51
N ARG A 176 -9.64 7.49 6.67
CA ARG A 176 -8.51 8.32 7.09
C ARG A 176 -8.81 9.80 6.89
N TYR A 177 -9.24 10.46 7.95
CA TYR A 177 -9.56 11.89 7.92
C TYR A 177 -8.34 12.77 7.65
N MET A 178 -7.18 12.46 8.23
CA MET A 178 -5.99 13.33 8.17
C MET A 178 -5.53 13.68 6.76
N ASN A 179 -5.64 12.75 5.81
CA ASN A 179 -5.29 12.95 4.41
C ASN A 179 -6.48 12.71 3.47
N GLN A 180 -7.71 12.67 4.00
CA GLN A 180 -8.95 12.43 3.25
C GLN A 180 -8.77 11.34 2.18
N LYS A 181 -8.34 10.15 2.61
CA LYS A 181 -7.97 9.06 1.70
C LYS A 181 -9.20 8.54 0.95
N GLY A 182 -9.10 8.49 -0.37
CA GLY A 182 -9.98 7.77 -1.27
C GLY A 182 -9.25 6.65 -2.02
N MET A 183 -10.00 5.91 -2.83
CA MET A 183 -9.54 4.76 -3.59
C MET A 183 -10.09 4.79 -5.01
N LEU A 184 -9.22 4.52 -5.98
CA LEU A 184 -9.61 4.18 -7.35
C LEU A 184 -9.37 2.70 -7.59
N ARG A 185 -10.28 2.06 -8.30
CA ARG A 185 -10.20 0.63 -8.65
C ARG A 185 -10.41 0.47 -10.15
N GLU A 186 -9.62 -0.41 -10.74
CA GLU A 186 -9.84 -0.95 -12.07
C GLU A 186 -10.12 -2.44 -11.94
N LYS A 187 -11.10 -2.95 -12.67
CA LYS A 187 -11.38 -4.38 -12.73
C LYS A 187 -11.44 -4.84 -14.19
N SER A 188 -10.88 -6.03 -14.43
CA SER A 188 -10.82 -6.66 -15.75
C SER A 188 -11.02 -8.16 -15.70
N LEU A 189 -11.34 -8.72 -16.88
CA LEU A 189 -10.95 -10.07 -17.22
C LEU A 189 -9.70 -10.07 -18.09
N MET A 190 -8.73 -10.90 -17.74
CA MET A 190 -7.53 -11.17 -18.53
C MET A 190 -7.52 -12.63 -18.95
N LYS A 191 -7.23 -12.91 -20.23
CA LYS A 191 -7.08 -14.28 -20.70
C LYS A 191 -5.65 -14.78 -20.44
N LYS A 192 -5.51 -15.81 -19.62
CA LYS A 192 -4.26 -16.54 -19.38
C LYS A 192 -4.47 -18.00 -19.72
N GLU A 193 -3.65 -18.53 -20.63
CA GLU A 193 -3.70 -19.95 -21.03
C GLU A 193 -5.10 -20.43 -21.45
N GLY A 194 -5.87 -19.56 -22.11
CA GLY A 194 -7.23 -19.86 -22.57
C GLY A 194 -8.33 -19.76 -21.51
N LYS A 195 -7.99 -19.44 -20.26
CA LYS A 195 -8.94 -19.18 -19.16
C LYS A 195 -9.02 -17.70 -18.85
N TYR A 196 -10.18 -17.24 -18.40
CA TYR A 196 -10.32 -15.90 -17.84
C TYR A 196 -9.84 -15.89 -16.40
N VAL A 197 -9.03 -14.88 -16.09
CA VAL A 197 -8.57 -14.53 -14.74
C VAL A 197 -9.09 -13.14 -14.45
N ARG A 198 -9.80 -12.97 -13.34
CA ARG A 198 -10.27 -11.66 -12.92
C ARG A 198 -9.10 -10.91 -12.28
N VAL A 199 -8.86 -9.69 -12.74
CA VAL A 199 -7.80 -8.82 -12.21
C VAL A 199 -8.46 -7.60 -11.58
N ILE A 200 -8.05 -7.28 -10.35
CA ILE A 200 -8.49 -6.10 -9.62
C ILE A 200 -7.23 -5.31 -9.27
N GLU A 201 -7.11 -4.10 -9.81
CA GLU A 201 -6.06 -3.16 -9.45
C GLU A 201 -6.66 -2.02 -8.64
N GLN A 202 -5.94 -1.55 -7.63
CA GLN A 202 -6.39 -0.44 -6.79
C GLN A 202 -5.24 0.51 -6.47
N ILE A 203 -5.54 1.80 -6.45
CA ILE A 203 -4.58 2.85 -6.08
C ILE A 203 -5.23 3.83 -5.11
N SER A 204 -4.51 4.15 -4.04
CA SER A 204 -4.97 5.13 -3.07
C SER A 204 -4.71 6.56 -3.52
N ARG A 205 -5.67 7.44 -3.23
CA ARG A 205 -5.61 8.87 -3.50
C ARG A 205 -5.75 9.66 -2.21
N SER A 206 -4.79 10.54 -1.92
CA SER A 206 -4.94 11.51 -0.83
C SER A 206 -5.80 12.69 -1.29
N ASN A 207 -6.40 13.42 -0.34
CA ASN A 207 -7.24 14.59 -0.58
C ASN A 207 -8.34 14.29 -1.61
N ALA A 208 -8.96 13.12 -1.50
CA ALA A 208 -9.97 12.65 -2.44
C ALA A 208 -11.31 13.31 -2.11
N HIS A 209 -11.66 14.36 -2.86
CA HIS A 209 -12.87 15.13 -2.63
C HIS A 209 -13.95 14.79 -3.68
N PRO A 210 -15.15 14.38 -3.25
CA PRO A 210 -16.17 13.91 -4.17
C PRO A 210 -16.56 14.92 -5.26
N ASP A 211 -16.72 16.20 -4.90
CA ASP A 211 -17.08 17.24 -5.87
C ASP A 211 -16.03 17.42 -6.97
N GLU A 212 -14.75 17.33 -6.63
CA GLU A 212 -13.64 17.51 -7.56
C GLU A 212 -13.53 16.31 -8.49
N THR A 213 -13.74 15.11 -7.97
CA THR A 213 -13.78 13.88 -8.77
C THR A 213 -14.96 13.91 -9.74
N ILE A 214 -16.15 14.31 -9.30
CA ILE A 214 -17.31 14.46 -10.19
C ILE A 214 -17.03 15.48 -11.31
N ALA A 215 -16.44 16.63 -10.98
CA ALA A 215 -16.09 17.64 -11.97
C ALA A 215 -15.09 17.10 -13.01
N ALA A 216 -14.05 16.40 -12.55
CA ALA A 216 -13.07 15.78 -13.44
C ALA A 216 -13.69 14.69 -14.33
N LEU A 217 -14.59 13.86 -13.78
CA LEU A 217 -15.30 12.84 -14.55
C LEU A 217 -16.24 13.46 -15.60
N HIS A 218 -16.90 14.58 -15.28
CA HIS A 218 -17.70 15.32 -16.26
C HIS A 218 -16.85 15.86 -17.41
N GLU A 219 -15.63 16.38 -17.15
CA GLU A 219 -14.69 16.77 -18.21
C GLU A 219 -14.22 15.57 -19.06
N MET A 220 -14.28 14.36 -18.51
CA MET A 220 -13.98 13.12 -19.23
C MET A 220 -15.20 12.56 -19.98
N GLY A 221 -16.33 13.27 -19.99
CA GLY A 221 -17.57 12.85 -20.66
C GLY A 221 -18.40 11.84 -19.86
N ILE A 222 -18.07 11.62 -18.57
CA ILE A 222 -18.79 10.70 -17.69
C ILE A 222 -19.80 11.49 -16.87
N THR A 223 -21.09 11.27 -17.13
CA THR A 223 -22.16 11.87 -16.34
C THR A 223 -22.33 11.16 -15.00
N VAL A 224 -22.09 11.88 -13.91
CA VAL A 224 -22.42 11.42 -12.55
C VAL A 224 -23.71 12.09 -12.13
N LYS A 225 -24.76 11.30 -11.86
CA LYS A 225 -26.01 11.85 -11.33
C LYS A 225 -25.84 12.09 -9.83
N ARG A 226 -25.97 13.36 -9.42
CA ARG A 226 -26.05 13.74 -8.02
C ARG A 226 -27.49 13.67 -7.57
N GLU A 227 -27.81 12.69 -6.76
CA GLU A 227 -29.14 12.60 -6.17
C GLU A 227 -29.13 12.98 -4.69
N ARG A 228 -27.95 12.97 -4.05
CA ARG A 228 -27.77 13.24 -2.62
C ARG A 228 -26.43 13.95 -2.34
N ALA A 229 -25.89 13.76 -1.13
CA ALA A 229 -24.60 14.29 -0.73
C ALA A 229 -23.47 13.64 -1.55
N ALA A 230 -22.52 14.45 -2.00
CA ALA A 230 -21.53 14.07 -3.00
C ALA A 230 -20.63 12.90 -2.56
N ASP A 231 -20.41 12.70 -1.26
CA ASP A 231 -19.64 11.59 -0.70
C ASP A 231 -20.20 10.21 -1.02
N ILE A 232 -21.53 10.11 -1.11
CA ILE A 232 -22.23 8.89 -1.49
C ILE A 232 -22.30 8.77 -3.01
N ASP A 233 -22.44 9.89 -3.74
CA ASP A 233 -22.58 9.86 -5.20
C ASP A 233 -21.32 9.37 -5.92
N VAL A 234 -20.13 9.57 -5.34
CA VAL A 234 -18.88 9.01 -5.88
C VAL A 234 -18.75 7.51 -5.58
N LEU A 235 -19.27 7.03 -4.45
CA LEU A 235 -19.34 5.61 -4.12
C LEU A 235 -20.34 4.90 -5.05
N GLY A 236 -19.80 4.12 -5.99
CA GLY A 236 -20.60 3.45 -7.02
C GLY A 236 -20.69 4.23 -8.34
N THR A 237 -19.91 5.30 -8.50
CA THR A 237 -19.64 5.84 -9.84
C THR A 237 -18.85 4.81 -10.62
N HIS A 238 -19.55 4.04 -11.47
CA HIS A 238 -18.96 3.09 -12.40
C HIS A 238 -18.99 3.61 -13.82
N PHE A 239 -17.86 3.43 -14.47
CA PHE A 239 -17.71 3.72 -15.87
C PHE A 239 -16.76 2.69 -16.47
N MET A 240 -16.80 2.55 -17.78
CA MET A 240 -15.94 1.62 -18.48
C MET A 240 -15.05 2.34 -19.47
N ARG A 241 -13.99 1.65 -19.85
CA ARG A 241 -13.19 2.02 -21.00
C ARG A 241 -12.66 0.76 -21.65
N THR A 242 -12.65 0.78 -22.98
CA THR A 242 -11.90 -0.20 -23.76
C THR A 242 -10.49 0.35 -23.94
N ILE A 243 -9.50 -0.32 -23.35
CA ILE A 243 -8.11 0.10 -23.50
C ILE A 243 -7.55 -0.51 -24.80
N ASP A 244 -6.94 0.30 -25.65
CA ASP A 244 -6.05 -0.18 -26.70
C ASP A 244 -4.67 -0.53 -26.10
N GLY A 245 -3.84 -1.32 -26.78
CA GLY A 245 -2.61 -1.88 -26.19
C GLY A 245 -1.59 -0.89 -25.60
N ALA A 246 -1.79 0.42 -25.75
CA ALA A 246 -0.95 1.50 -25.22
C ALA A 246 -1.58 2.29 -24.05
N GLY A 247 -2.83 2.03 -23.65
CA GLY A 247 -3.48 2.82 -22.61
C GLY A 247 -2.96 2.54 -21.19
N GLU A 248 -2.87 3.59 -20.38
CA GLU A 248 -2.20 3.60 -19.07
C GLU A 248 -3.05 3.00 -17.91
N GLY A 249 -4.22 2.40 -18.20
CA GLY A 249 -5.11 1.76 -17.23
C GLY A 249 -5.43 2.63 -16.00
N LEU A 250 -5.46 2.01 -14.82
CA LEU A 250 -5.72 2.65 -13.53
C LEU A 250 -4.77 3.82 -13.23
N VAL A 251 -3.48 3.65 -13.55
CA VAL A 251 -2.47 4.71 -13.35
C VAL A 251 -2.74 5.91 -14.27
N GLY A 252 -3.21 5.64 -15.49
CA GLY A 252 -3.66 6.67 -16.42
C GLY A 252 -4.85 7.47 -15.92
N LEU A 253 -5.85 6.78 -15.34
CA LEU A 253 -6.98 7.44 -14.68
C LEU A 253 -6.53 8.32 -13.52
N MET A 254 -5.66 7.81 -12.66
CA MET A 254 -5.09 8.57 -11.54
C MET A 254 -4.39 9.85 -12.01
N LYS A 255 -3.53 9.72 -13.01
CA LYS A 255 -2.79 10.84 -13.61
C LYS A 255 -3.71 11.92 -14.18
N ARG A 256 -4.85 11.55 -14.77
CA ARG A 256 -5.85 12.52 -15.27
C ARG A 256 -6.51 13.26 -14.13
N LEU A 257 -6.94 12.56 -13.08
CA LEU A 257 -7.55 13.16 -11.90
C LEU A 257 -6.60 14.11 -11.17
N ASP A 258 -5.30 13.79 -11.13
CA ASP A 258 -4.31 14.68 -10.53
C ASP A 258 -3.98 15.87 -11.44
N ASN A 259 -3.89 15.68 -12.76
CA ASN A 259 -3.71 16.78 -13.71
C ASN A 259 -4.86 17.80 -13.67
N PHE A 260 -6.09 17.34 -13.44
CA PHE A 260 -7.25 18.21 -13.23
C PHE A 260 -7.05 19.14 -12.01
N LYS A 261 -6.44 18.63 -10.94
CA LYS A 261 -6.08 19.45 -9.75
C LYS A 261 -4.91 20.38 -10.02
N GLY A 262 -3.96 19.93 -10.84
CA GLY A 262 -2.86 20.75 -11.32
C GLY A 262 -1.57 19.96 -11.56
N PRO A 263 -0.63 20.51 -12.34
CA PRO A 263 0.57 19.78 -12.80
C PRO A 263 1.59 19.46 -11.70
N HIS A 264 1.41 20.02 -10.50
CA HIS A 264 2.26 19.80 -9.34
C HIS A 264 1.65 18.77 -8.37
N ILE A 265 0.47 18.21 -8.68
CA ILE A 265 -0.21 17.20 -7.88
C ILE A 265 0.14 15.81 -8.39
N MET A 266 0.41 14.89 -7.47
CA MET A 266 0.63 13.48 -7.74
C MET A 266 0.16 12.64 -6.55
N TYR A 267 -0.64 11.63 -6.84
CA TYR A 267 -1.40 10.84 -5.89
C TYR A 267 -2.34 11.65 -4.98
N GLY A 268 -2.82 12.80 -5.47
CA GLY A 268 -3.60 13.77 -4.70
C GLY A 268 -2.79 14.63 -3.72
N GLU A 269 -1.45 14.54 -3.73
CA GLU A 269 -0.54 15.31 -2.88
C GLU A 269 0.36 16.24 -3.70
N ILE A 270 0.99 17.23 -3.06
CA ILE A 270 2.00 18.05 -3.70
C ILE A 270 3.22 17.17 -3.99
N LYS A 271 3.61 17.11 -5.27
CA LYS A 271 4.78 16.35 -5.72
C LYS A 271 6.05 16.86 -5.05
N THR A 272 6.76 15.95 -4.39
CA THR A 272 8.09 16.15 -3.79
C THR A 272 9.18 15.47 -4.63
N ALA A 273 10.45 15.66 -4.24
CA ALA A 273 11.58 14.99 -4.87
C ALA A 273 11.52 13.45 -4.71
N ASP A 274 10.89 12.96 -3.64
CA ASP A 274 10.79 11.54 -3.30
C ASP A 274 9.52 10.88 -3.86
N THR A 275 8.65 11.64 -4.53
CA THR A 275 7.40 11.11 -5.07
C THR A 275 7.68 10.16 -6.24
N VAL A 276 7.17 8.93 -6.12
CA VAL A 276 7.33 7.87 -7.13
C VAL A 276 6.63 8.26 -8.44
N SER A 277 7.35 8.22 -9.55
CA SER A 277 6.78 8.54 -10.86
C SER A 277 5.67 7.55 -11.27
N TYR A 278 4.67 8.01 -12.02
CA TYR A 278 3.63 7.13 -12.60
C TYR A 278 4.21 5.99 -13.44
N LYS A 279 5.38 6.17 -14.06
CA LYS A 279 6.03 5.11 -14.85
C LYS A 279 6.60 3.99 -13.99
N ASP A 280 6.96 4.29 -12.75
CA ASP A 280 7.61 3.36 -11.84
C ASP A 280 6.67 2.81 -10.77
N VAL A 281 5.47 3.38 -10.62
CA VAL A 281 4.58 3.15 -9.47
C VAL A 281 4.17 1.68 -9.29
N ALA A 282 3.84 0.99 -10.38
CA ALA A 282 3.47 -0.43 -10.33
C ALA A 282 4.67 -1.29 -9.89
N ARG A 283 5.84 -1.08 -10.49
CA ARG A 283 7.07 -1.81 -10.15
C ARG A 283 7.48 -1.56 -8.70
N ILE A 284 7.49 -0.31 -8.26
CA ILE A 284 7.87 0.06 -6.89
C ILE A 284 6.85 -0.48 -5.89
N SER A 285 5.56 -0.50 -6.22
CA SER A 285 4.53 -1.10 -5.37
C SER A 285 4.76 -2.59 -5.18
N GLN A 286 5.06 -3.32 -6.26
CA GLN A 286 5.40 -4.74 -6.19
C GLN A 286 6.68 -4.99 -5.37
N GLU A 287 7.72 -4.15 -5.52
CA GLU A 287 8.92 -4.24 -4.70
C GLU A 287 8.65 -4.00 -3.23
N ARG A 288 7.73 -3.07 -2.90
CA ARG A 288 7.31 -2.81 -1.52
C ARG A 288 6.55 -4.00 -0.94
N GLU A 289 5.61 -4.58 -1.70
CA GLU A 289 4.88 -5.79 -1.29
C GLU A 289 5.84 -6.95 -0.98
N GLN A 290 6.81 -7.19 -1.87
CA GLN A 290 7.81 -8.24 -1.66
C GLN A 290 8.67 -8.04 -0.40
N ARG A 291 8.93 -6.79 0.01
CA ARG A 291 9.70 -6.50 1.23
C ARG A 291 8.92 -6.82 2.51
N VAL A 292 7.59 -6.78 2.45
CA VAL A 292 6.72 -7.02 3.62
C VAL A 292 6.00 -8.37 3.56
N GLU A 293 6.30 -9.20 2.56
CA GLU A 293 5.65 -10.50 2.32
C GLU A 293 5.69 -11.44 3.55
N LEU A 294 6.75 -11.38 4.37
CA LEU A 294 6.80 -12.14 5.62
C LEU A 294 5.68 -11.74 6.59
N PHE A 295 5.35 -10.45 6.66
CA PHE A 295 4.27 -9.92 7.49
C PHE A 295 2.90 -10.23 6.90
N VAL A 296 2.78 -10.23 5.57
CA VAL A 296 1.56 -10.67 4.87
C VAL A 296 1.22 -12.10 5.27
N LYS A 297 2.19 -13.03 5.16
CA LYS A 297 2.00 -14.44 5.57
C LYS A 297 1.65 -14.59 7.04
N ARG A 298 2.31 -13.84 7.92
CA ARG A 298 2.02 -13.84 9.37
C ARG A 298 0.58 -13.40 9.67
N LEU A 299 0.11 -12.34 9.00
CA LEU A 299 -1.26 -11.86 9.17
C LEU A 299 -2.27 -12.85 8.58
N ALA A 300 -1.99 -13.43 7.42
CA ALA A 300 -2.85 -14.46 6.82
C ALA A 300 -3.01 -15.68 7.75
N ASP A 301 -1.92 -16.15 8.37
CA ASP A 301 -1.97 -17.24 9.36
C ASP A 301 -2.75 -16.84 10.62
N THR A 302 -2.64 -15.57 11.02
CA THR A 302 -3.40 -15.02 12.14
C THR A 302 -4.89 -14.98 11.82
N GLU A 303 -5.28 -14.49 10.65
CA GLU A 303 -6.66 -14.45 10.15
C GLU A 303 -7.29 -15.85 10.17
N ARG A 304 -6.61 -16.84 9.57
CA ARG A 304 -7.05 -18.25 9.57
C ARG A 304 -7.26 -18.80 10.98
N THR A 305 -6.34 -18.49 11.89
CA THR A 305 -6.43 -18.94 13.28
C THR A 305 -7.64 -18.31 13.97
N LEU A 306 -7.83 -17.00 13.80
CA LEU A 306 -8.95 -16.28 14.40
C LEU A 306 -10.29 -16.76 13.81
N ASP A 307 -10.36 -17.05 12.52
CA ASP A 307 -11.56 -17.61 11.89
C ASP A 307 -11.93 -18.97 12.47
N GLN A 308 -10.96 -19.87 12.70
CA GLN A 308 -11.22 -21.15 13.35
C GLN A 308 -11.74 -20.98 14.79
N LEU A 309 -11.19 -20.02 15.54
CA LEU A 309 -11.64 -19.72 16.90
C LEU A 309 -13.06 -19.15 16.91
N GLU A 310 -13.39 -18.27 15.96
CA GLU A 310 -14.73 -17.68 15.84
C GLU A 310 -15.77 -18.72 15.39
N GLN A 311 -15.44 -19.53 14.38
CA GLN A 311 -16.31 -20.61 13.90
C GLN A 311 -16.57 -21.69 14.97
N SER A 312 -15.61 -21.93 15.86
CA SER A 312 -15.78 -22.84 17.00
C SER A 312 -16.46 -22.19 18.21
N GLY A 313 -16.85 -20.92 18.13
CA GLY A 313 -17.50 -20.17 19.19
C GLY A 313 -16.60 -19.84 20.38
N GLN A 314 -15.28 -19.98 20.25
CA GLN A 314 -14.31 -19.67 21.30
C GLN A 314 -14.08 -18.17 21.46
N ILE A 315 -14.27 -17.40 20.38
CA ILE A 315 -14.24 -15.95 20.39
C ILE A 315 -15.44 -15.40 19.63
N THR A 316 -15.85 -14.20 19.99
CA THR A 316 -16.82 -13.41 19.23
C THR A 316 -16.16 -12.72 18.04
N TYR A 317 -16.95 -12.30 17.05
CA TYR A 317 -16.45 -11.48 15.94
C TYR A 317 -15.81 -10.17 16.40
N LYS A 318 -16.32 -9.57 17.50
CA LYS A 318 -15.72 -8.36 18.08
C LYS A 318 -14.31 -8.63 18.62
N GLU A 319 -14.10 -9.78 19.27
CA GLU A 319 -12.79 -10.20 19.76
C GLU A 319 -11.85 -10.57 18.61
N TRP A 320 -12.36 -11.22 17.57
CA TRP A 320 -11.64 -11.50 16.31
C TRP A 320 -11.07 -10.20 15.73
N LEU A 321 -11.93 -9.18 15.57
CA LEU A 321 -11.55 -7.90 14.97
C LEU A 321 -10.50 -7.16 15.82
N ARG A 322 -10.67 -7.18 17.14
CA ARG A 322 -9.71 -6.58 18.08
C ARG A 322 -8.34 -7.25 17.98
N GLN A 323 -8.29 -8.58 17.98
CA GLN A 323 -7.02 -9.32 17.91
C GLN A 323 -6.31 -9.15 16.57
N TYR A 324 -7.05 -9.22 15.46
CA TYR A 324 -6.47 -9.03 14.12
C TYR A 324 -5.83 -7.65 13.98
N ARG A 325 -6.50 -6.59 14.45
CA ARG A 325 -5.97 -5.21 14.43
C ARG A 325 -4.73 -5.03 15.27
N GLN A 326 -4.68 -5.64 16.46
CA GLN A 326 -3.49 -5.61 17.30
C GLN A 326 -2.28 -6.22 16.56
N GLU A 327 -2.50 -7.31 15.82
CA GLU A 327 -1.45 -7.94 15.03
C GLU A 327 -1.03 -7.08 13.83
N VAL A 328 -1.97 -6.39 13.16
CA VAL A 328 -1.65 -5.43 12.09
C VAL A 328 -0.78 -4.29 12.61
N VAL A 329 -1.17 -3.66 13.73
CA VAL A 329 -0.39 -2.58 14.37
C VAL A 329 1.02 -3.06 14.71
N GLU A 330 1.14 -4.25 15.28
CA GLU A 330 2.44 -4.83 15.61
C GLU A 330 3.28 -5.08 14.35
N CYS A 331 2.69 -5.61 13.27
CA CYS A 331 3.38 -5.78 12.00
C CYS A 331 3.86 -4.44 11.43
N VAL A 332 3.01 -3.40 11.46
CA VAL A 332 3.39 -2.05 11.00
C VAL A 332 4.56 -1.50 11.80
N ARG A 333 4.53 -1.57 13.14
CA ARG A 333 5.65 -1.13 13.97
C ARG A 333 6.94 -1.87 13.63
N GLN A 334 6.87 -3.19 13.44
CA GLN A 334 8.05 -3.98 13.02
C GLN A 334 8.56 -3.58 11.63
N ILE A 335 7.66 -3.31 10.68
CA ILE A 335 8.02 -2.80 9.36
C ILE A 335 8.70 -1.44 9.46
N CYS A 336 8.20 -0.52 10.29
CA CYS A 336 8.81 0.78 10.54
C CYS A 336 10.17 0.68 11.25
N ILE A 337 10.43 -0.38 12.03
CA ILE A 337 11.77 -0.62 12.58
C ILE A 337 12.72 -1.13 11.50
N ILE A 338 12.27 -1.99 10.60
CA ILE A 338 13.12 -2.54 9.52
C ILE A 338 13.39 -1.48 8.45
N ASN A 339 12.37 -0.69 8.12
CA ASN A 339 12.34 0.36 7.11
C ASN A 339 11.83 1.67 7.75
N PRO A 340 12.70 2.44 8.43
CA PRO A 340 12.28 3.65 9.15
C PRO A 340 11.74 4.77 8.25
N GLU A 341 11.91 4.68 6.93
CA GLU A 341 11.29 5.60 5.97
C GLU A 341 9.74 5.64 6.06
N TYR A 342 9.10 4.57 6.55
CA TYR A 342 7.64 4.54 6.71
C TYR A 342 7.16 5.28 7.97
N ALA A 343 8.03 5.45 8.98
CA ALA A 343 7.59 5.89 10.31
C ALA A 343 6.93 7.27 10.31
N GLU A 344 7.48 8.23 9.55
CA GLU A 344 6.95 9.59 9.51
C GLU A 344 5.53 9.68 8.95
N GLY A 345 5.26 8.99 7.84
CA GLY A 345 3.95 8.98 7.21
C GLY A 345 2.90 8.17 7.97
N VAL A 346 3.33 7.11 8.66
CA VAL A 346 2.44 6.14 9.30
C VAL A 346 2.18 6.48 10.77
N LEU A 347 3.26 6.69 11.53
CA LEU A 347 3.25 6.79 12.99
C LEU A 347 3.47 8.22 13.47
N GLY A 348 3.96 9.11 12.62
CA GLY A 348 4.13 10.53 12.91
C GLY A 348 5.58 11.01 12.81
N GLY A 349 5.73 12.32 12.60
CA GLY A 349 7.03 12.99 12.46
C GLY A 349 7.71 13.32 13.79
N GLY A 350 8.78 14.11 13.72
CA GLY A 350 9.49 14.63 14.90
C GLY A 350 10.04 13.52 15.80
N VAL A 351 9.65 13.54 17.08
CA VAL A 351 10.15 12.61 18.11
C VAL A 351 9.86 11.15 17.77
N VAL A 352 8.72 10.86 17.13
CA VAL A 352 8.37 9.48 16.73
C VAL A 352 9.32 8.99 15.64
N LYS A 353 9.52 9.77 14.57
CA LYS A 353 10.47 9.44 13.50
C LYS A 353 11.88 9.19 14.04
N GLU A 354 12.39 10.07 14.90
CA GLU A 354 13.73 9.93 15.48
C GLU A 354 13.86 8.67 16.35
N ALA A 355 12.81 8.33 17.11
CA ALA A 355 12.78 7.10 17.89
C ALA A 355 12.80 5.85 17.00
N TYR A 356 12.08 5.84 15.87
CA TYR A 356 12.12 4.71 14.93
C TYR A 356 13.45 4.60 14.18
N LEU A 357 14.12 5.71 13.86
CA LEU A 357 15.49 5.70 13.33
C LEU A 357 16.48 5.10 14.34
N LYS A 358 16.40 5.51 15.61
CA LYS A 358 17.24 4.95 16.68
C LYS A 358 16.93 3.47 16.93
N ALA A 359 15.65 3.10 16.96
CA ALA A 359 15.24 1.71 17.13
C ALA A 359 15.70 0.82 15.97
N HIS A 360 15.73 1.36 14.75
CA HIS A 360 16.32 0.69 13.60
C HIS A 360 17.81 0.39 13.82
N GLU A 361 18.61 1.36 14.25
CA GLU A 361 20.05 1.15 14.54
C GLU A 361 20.28 0.10 15.64
N GLN A 362 19.48 0.15 16.71
CA GLN A 362 19.52 -0.83 17.80
C GLN A 362 19.14 -2.23 17.30
N PHE A 363 18.06 -2.34 16.50
CA PHE A 363 17.65 -3.61 15.92
C PHE A 363 18.72 -4.19 14.98
N MET A 364 19.30 -3.35 14.12
CA MET A 364 20.36 -3.74 13.20
C MET A 364 21.59 -4.24 13.96
N SER A 365 21.97 -3.56 15.04
CA SER A 365 23.07 -4.02 15.93
C SER A 365 22.72 -5.23 16.81
N GLY A 366 21.51 -5.80 16.69
CA GLY A 366 21.08 -6.96 17.48
C GLY A 366 20.59 -6.63 18.89
N ASP A 367 20.48 -5.36 19.26
CA ASP A 367 19.85 -4.88 20.49
C ASP A 367 18.32 -4.79 20.31
N VAL A 368 17.70 -5.97 20.22
CA VAL A 368 16.25 -6.10 20.01
C VAL A 368 15.44 -5.54 21.17
N SER A 369 15.94 -5.71 22.40
CA SER A 369 15.32 -5.18 23.63
C SER A 369 15.39 -3.67 23.66
N GLY A 370 16.57 -3.07 23.42
CA GLY A 370 16.72 -1.62 23.36
C GLY A 370 15.89 -0.97 22.26
N ALA A 371 15.78 -1.61 21.09
CA ALA A 371 14.86 -1.17 20.03
C ALA A 371 13.40 -1.16 20.49
N SER A 372 12.99 -2.17 21.28
CA SER A 372 11.63 -2.25 21.84
C SER A 372 11.35 -1.19 22.91
N GLU A 373 12.35 -0.88 23.74
CA GLU A 373 12.24 0.18 24.76
C GLU A 373 12.15 1.56 24.11
N THR A 374 12.97 1.82 23.08
CA THR A 374 12.95 3.09 22.35
C THR A 374 11.58 3.36 21.74
N ILE A 375 10.98 2.40 21.03
CA ILE A 375 9.63 2.59 20.48
C ILE A 375 8.56 2.67 21.59
N GLY A 376 8.70 1.90 22.66
CA GLY A 376 7.78 1.93 23.80
C GLY A 376 7.71 3.31 24.46
N SER A 377 8.82 4.06 24.45
CA SER A 377 8.90 5.41 25.00
C SER A 377 8.09 6.46 24.22
N VAL A 378 7.80 6.19 22.94
CA VAL A 378 7.06 7.10 22.05
C VAL A 378 5.68 6.58 21.65
N ALA A 379 5.28 5.39 22.10
CA ALA A 379 4.04 4.73 21.67
C ALA A 379 2.76 5.57 21.91
N SER A 380 2.74 6.44 22.93
CA SER A 380 1.62 7.34 23.21
C SER A 380 1.54 8.56 22.30
N GLN A 381 2.62 8.84 21.56
CA GLN A 381 2.74 9.95 20.60
C GLN A 381 2.53 9.47 19.16
N GLU A 382 2.38 8.16 18.94
CA GLU A 382 2.11 7.61 17.62
C GLU A 382 0.72 8.00 17.14
N ASN A 383 0.62 8.31 15.85
CA ASN A 383 -0.65 8.46 15.15
C ASN A 383 -1.46 7.17 15.25
N THR A 384 -2.78 7.31 15.30
CA THR A 384 -3.69 6.15 15.25
C THR A 384 -3.61 5.51 13.86
N ILE A 385 -3.22 4.24 13.82
CA ILE A 385 -3.26 3.43 12.60
C ILE A 385 -4.72 3.11 12.30
N VAL A 386 -5.21 3.59 11.16
CA VAL A 386 -6.59 3.35 10.69
C VAL A 386 -6.56 2.21 9.67
N ILE A 387 -7.38 1.18 9.92
CA ILE A 387 -7.55 0.00 9.06
C ILE A 387 -9.04 -0.05 8.66
N CYS A 388 -9.37 -0.35 7.41
CA CYS A 388 -10.77 -0.45 6.98
C CYS A 388 -11.54 -1.57 7.73
N GLY A 389 -12.81 -1.30 8.12
CA GLY A 389 -13.74 -2.31 8.66
C GLY A 389 -14.12 -2.22 10.16
N GLY A 390 -14.38 -1.02 10.73
CA GLY A 390 -15.08 -0.86 12.03
C GLY A 390 -14.39 0.03 13.09
N GLU A 391 -15.06 0.29 14.22
CA GLU A 391 -14.69 1.27 15.27
C GLU A 391 -13.20 1.33 15.66
N SER A 392 -12.52 2.45 15.41
CA SER A 392 -11.13 2.66 15.87
C SER A 392 -11.06 2.76 17.40
N GLU A 393 -10.48 1.76 18.08
CA GLU A 393 -10.03 1.90 19.47
C GLU A 393 -8.70 2.66 19.45
N SER A 394 -8.61 3.75 20.22
CA SER A 394 -7.38 4.55 20.31
C SER A 394 -6.23 3.70 20.88
N ALA A 395 -4.99 4.01 20.47
CA ALA A 395 -3.76 3.36 20.96
C ALA A 395 -3.63 3.31 22.50
N GLN A 396 -4.39 4.15 23.22
CA GLN A 396 -4.44 4.20 24.69
C GLN A 396 -5.20 3.02 25.33
N GLN A 397 -6.14 2.38 24.64
CA GLN A 397 -6.90 1.23 25.20
C GLN A 397 -6.24 -0.13 24.95
N ALA A 398 -5.35 -0.24 23.96
CA ALA A 398 -4.55 -1.45 23.75
C ALA A 398 -3.47 -1.66 24.84
N ASN A 399 -3.08 -0.60 25.56
CA ASN A 399 -2.01 -0.62 26.56
C ASN A 399 -2.49 -0.91 28.00
N SER A 400 -3.76 -1.22 28.24
CA SER A 400 -4.29 -1.41 29.60
C SER A 400 -4.34 -2.88 30.09
N LEU A 401 -3.76 -3.83 29.37
CA LEU A 401 -3.63 -5.22 29.81
C LEU A 401 -2.15 -5.66 29.91
N ASN A 402 -1.63 -5.61 31.14
CA ASN A 402 -0.41 -6.20 31.70
C ASN A 402 0.89 -6.15 30.85
N ASN A 403 1.71 -5.16 31.19
CA ASN A 403 3.01 -4.81 30.61
C ASN A 403 4.15 -5.88 30.65
N ASN A 404 3.94 -7.06 31.23
CA ASN A 404 5.05 -8.03 31.41
C ASN A 404 5.03 -9.21 30.41
N ASP A 405 3.86 -9.64 29.92
CA ASP A 405 3.77 -10.77 28.98
C ASP A 405 3.91 -10.33 27.52
N ALA A 406 3.44 -9.13 27.18
CA ALA A 406 3.58 -8.56 25.84
C ALA A 406 5.05 -8.32 25.47
N GLN A 407 5.90 -7.86 26.40
CA GLN A 407 7.33 -7.65 26.16
C GLN A 407 8.11 -8.97 25.97
N SER A 408 7.73 -10.03 26.70
CA SER A 408 8.30 -11.38 26.58
C SER A 408 7.93 -12.05 25.25
N ILE A 409 6.68 -11.89 24.80
CA ILE A 409 6.20 -12.38 23.51
C ILE A 409 6.83 -11.57 22.35
N MET A 410 7.01 -10.25 22.50
CA MET A 410 7.68 -9.41 21.50
C MET A 410 9.16 -9.79 21.29
N ALA A 411 9.90 -10.07 22.37
CA ALA A 411 11.29 -10.51 22.27
C ALA A 411 11.42 -11.90 21.63
N LYS A 412 10.53 -12.85 21.99
CA LYS A 412 10.52 -14.20 21.38
C LYS A 412 10.06 -14.20 19.92
N LYS A 413 9.07 -13.37 19.54
CA LYS A 413 8.57 -13.28 18.15
C LYS A 413 9.57 -12.57 17.21
N ARG A 414 10.41 -11.64 17.71
CA ARG A 414 11.46 -10.98 16.90
C ARG A 414 12.67 -11.88 16.58
N ASN A 415 12.99 -12.84 17.45
CA ASN A 415 14.10 -13.77 17.19
C ASN A 415 13.85 -14.69 16.00
N ASN A 416 12.59 -15.03 15.70
CA ASN A 416 12.21 -15.84 14.54
C ASN A 416 12.36 -15.10 13.19
N SER A 417 12.59 -13.79 13.19
CA SER A 417 12.67 -13.00 11.96
C SER A 417 14.03 -13.13 11.28
N LYS A 418 15.15 -13.13 12.01
CA LYS A 418 16.52 -13.16 11.43
C LYS A 418 16.89 -14.52 10.83
N GLU A 419 16.45 -15.62 11.46
CA GLU A 419 16.76 -16.99 11.00
C GLU A 419 16.08 -17.36 9.67
N LYS A 420 15.06 -16.60 9.26
CA LYS A 420 14.31 -16.80 8.01
C LYS A 420 14.67 -15.80 6.90
N TRP A 421 15.78 -15.09 7.02
CA TRP A 421 16.17 -14.09 6.02
C TRP A 421 16.57 -14.75 4.70
N GLU A 422 15.81 -14.42 3.65
CA GLU A 422 16.17 -14.76 2.28
C GLU A 422 17.17 -13.72 1.74
N TRP A 423 18.32 -14.20 1.28
CA TRP A 423 19.34 -13.38 0.63
C TRP A 423 19.04 -13.25 -0.86
N LYS A 424 19.02 -12.02 -1.37
CA LYS A 424 18.73 -11.73 -2.79
C LYS A 424 19.87 -10.92 -3.41
N LYS A 425 19.99 -10.94 -4.74
CA LYS A 425 21.02 -10.14 -5.45
C LYS A 425 20.61 -8.66 -5.48
N GLY A 426 21.36 -7.80 -4.81
CA GLY A 426 21.13 -6.35 -4.76
C GLY A 426 22.38 -5.55 -4.43
N PHE A 427 22.22 -4.24 -4.21
CA PHE A 427 23.32 -3.34 -3.81
C PHE A 427 23.26 -3.09 -2.31
N CYS A 428 24.42 -3.08 -1.66
CA CYS A 428 24.49 -2.78 -0.23
C CYS A 428 24.23 -1.28 0.01
N ARG A 429 23.34 -0.94 0.93
CA ARG A 429 23.04 0.47 1.26
C ARG A 429 24.12 1.17 2.11
N VAL A 430 25.04 0.43 2.72
CA VAL A 430 26.11 1.01 3.56
C VAL A 430 27.08 1.82 2.70
N GLU A 431 27.24 3.11 3.00
CA GLU A 431 27.94 4.09 2.14
C GLU A 431 29.38 3.68 1.77
N LEU A 432 30.13 3.11 2.71
CA LEU A 432 31.53 2.70 2.50
C LEU A 432 31.68 1.24 2.10
N CYS A 433 30.58 0.53 1.85
CA CYS A 433 30.64 -0.85 1.41
C CYS A 433 31.05 -0.94 -0.06
N ALA A 434 32.00 -1.82 -0.38
CA ALA A 434 32.41 -2.10 -1.76
C ALA A 434 31.24 -2.57 -2.66
N PHE A 435 30.19 -3.14 -2.05
CA PHE A 435 29.00 -3.62 -2.75
C PHE A 435 27.89 -2.57 -2.89
N GLN A 436 28.15 -1.30 -2.56
CA GLN A 436 27.24 -0.20 -2.87
C GLN A 436 27.07 -0.02 -4.40
N ARG A 437 28.12 -0.36 -5.17
CA ARG A 437 28.15 -0.19 -6.64
C ARG A 437 28.26 -1.53 -7.40
N LYS A 438 28.26 -2.65 -6.69
CA LYS A 438 28.36 -4.00 -7.26
C LYS A 438 27.31 -4.90 -6.63
N LYS A 439 26.54 -5.62 -7.46
CA LYS A 439 25.53 -6.57 -6.97
C LYS A 439 26.18 -7.63 -6.08
N THR A 440 25.55 -7.90 -4.94
CA THR A 440 25.93 -8.88 -3.94
C THR A 440 24.69 -9.49 -3.31
N ASP A 441 24.86 -10.50 -2.46
CA ASP A 441 23.76 -11.04 -1.66
C ASP A 441 23.44 -10.06 -0.52
N VAL A 442 22.23 -9.51 -0.55
CA VAL A 442 21.71 -8.56 0.44
C VAL A 442 20.46 -9.14 1.11
N GLY A 443 20.36 -8.90 2.41
CA GLY A 443 19.20 -9.29 3.20
C GLY A 443 18.02 -8.33 3.01
N PRO A 444 16.93 -8.51 3.78
CA PRO A 444 15.70 -7.72 3.66
C PRO A 444 15.88 -6.20 3.80
N CYS A 445 16.95 -5.77 4.48
CA CYS A 445 17.32 -4.37 4.70
C CYS A 445 18.26 -3.78 3.65
N ASN A 446 18.50 -4.47 2.51
CA ASN A 446 19.49 -4.09 1.50
C ASN A 446 20.92 -3.95 2.06
N VAL A 447 21.25 -4.69 3.11
CA VAL A 447 22.61 -4.79 3.66
C VAL A 447 23.22 -6.11 3.21
N CYS A 448 24.45 -6.09 2.71
CA CYS A 448 25.12 -7.30 2.26
C CYS A 448 25.55 -8.18 3.43
N VAL A 449 25.75 -9.47 3.17
CA VAL A 449 26.20 -10.46 4.17
C VAL A 449 27.39 -9.93 4.98
N SER A 450 28.40 -9.38 4.31
CA SER A 450 29.61 -8.87 4.98
C SER A 450 29.36 -7.66 5.87
N CYS A 451 28.46 -6.75 5.49
CA CYS A 451 28.07 -5.64 6.37
C CYS A 451 27.16 -6.12 7.51
N GLN A 452 26.34 -7.14 7.24
CA GLN A 452 25.48 -7.74 8.25
C GLN A 452 26.30 -8.38 9.38
N GLU A 453 27.44 -9.00 9.09
CA GLU A 453 28.36 -9.53 10.11
C GLU A 453 28.87 -8.47 11.10
N TYR A 454 29.16 -7.26 10.62
CA TYR A 454 29.55 -6.16 11.51
C TYR A 454 28.40 -5.74 12.42
N PHE A 455 27.20 -5.59 11.84
CA PHE A 455 26.00 -5.27 12.59
C PHE A 455 25.66 -6.35 13.63
N ASP A 456 25.70 -7.63 13.27
CA ASP A 456 25.47 -8.75 14.18
C ASP A 456 26.52 -8.80 15.31
N GLY A 457 27.74 -8.33 15.03
CA GLY A 457 28.81 -8.13 16.01
C GLY A 457 28.72 -6.84 16.85
N LYS A 458 27.60 -6.10 16.79
CA LYS A 458 27.38 -4.80 17.46
C LYS A 458 28.35 -3.70 17.03
N LYS A 459 28.77 -3.69 15.76
CA LYS A 459 29.67 -2.69 15.19
C LYS A 459 29.01 -1.99 14.01
N ASP A 460 29.28 -0.69 13.85
CA ASP A 460 28.90 0.04 12.64
C ASP A 460 29.93 -0.26 11.52
N PRO A 461 29.51 -0.90 10.41
CA PRO A 461 30.41 -1.22 9.32
C PRO A 461 31.06 0.02 8.70
N THR A 462 30.37 1.18 8.67
CA THR A 462 30.93 2.43 8.12
C THR A 462 32.15 2.87 8.93
N THR A 463 32.05 2.81 10.25
CA THR A 463 33.13 3.13 11.17
C THR A 463 34.29 2.12 11.07
N GLU A 464 33.98 0.83 10.98
CA GLU A 464 34.99 -0.23 10.83
C GLU A 464 35.73 -0.15 9.49
N TYR A 465 35.04 0.13 8.39
CA TYR A 465 35.68 0.35 7.09
C TYR A 465 36.60 1.58 7.09
N ARG A 466 36.23 2.68 7.75
CA ARG A 466 37.12 3.85 7.91
C ARG A 466 38.39 3.47 8.68
N LYS A 467 38.25 2.71 9.76
CA LYS A 467 39.38 2.25 10.57
C LYS A 467 40.34 1.38 9.75
N GLN A 468 39.80 0.43 8.97
CA GLN A 468 40.58 -0.40 8.07
C GLN A 468 41.30 0.41 6.99
N GLN A 469 40.65 1.41 6.41
CA GLN A 469 41.28 2.31 5.42
C GLN A 469 42.41 3.15 6.03
N LEU A 470 42.23 3.66 7.26
CA LEU A 470 43.25 4.39 8.01
C LEU A 470 44.44 3.50 8.38
N GLU A 471 44.19 2.26 8.80
CA GLU A 471 45.24 1.28 9.13
C GLU A 471 46.01 0.84 7.88
N ALA A 472 45.32 0.60 6.76
CA ALA A 472 45.94 0.33 5.47
C ALA A 472 46.81 1.50 4.99
N ALA A 473 46.33 2.74 5.14
CA ALA A 473 47.10 3.94 4.80
C ALA A 473 48.37 4.07 5.67
N ARG A 474 48.27 3.78 6.99
CA ARG A 474 49.42 3.78 7.90
C ARG A 474 50.44 2.69 7.55
N ALA A 475 49.98 1.49 7.17
CA ALA A 475 50.86 0.39 6.76
C ALA A 475 51.65 0.68 5.48
N VAL A 476 51.09 1.49 4.57
CA VAL A 476 51.78 1.92 3.33
C VAL A 476 52.82 3.01 3.62
N ILE A 477 52.59 3.87 4.61
CA ILE A 477 53.51 4.95 5.01
C ILE A 477 54.67 4.40 5.88
N GLY A 478 54.45 3.31 6.62
CA GLY A 478 55.42 2.73 7.55
C GLY A 478 56.45 1.76 6.97
N LYS A 479 56.50 1.53 5.64
CA LYS A 479 57.53 0.67 5.04
C LYS A 479 58.83 1.47 4.77
N PRO A 480 59.96 1.16 5.44
CA PRO A 480 61.25 1.74 5.06
C PRO A 480 61.66 1.21 3.68
N ALA A 481 62.16 2.12 2.84
CA ALA A 481 62.64 1.82 1.51
C ALA A 481 63.82 0.83 1.59
N SER A 482 63.58 -0.43 1.23
CA SER A 482 64.66 -1.35 0.89
C SER A 482 65.35 -0.86 -0.39
N SER A 483 66.68 -0.92 -0.34
CA SER A 483 67.70 -0.33 -1.20
C SER A 483 67.54 -0.47 -2.73
N PRO A 484 68.25 0.37 -3.51
CA PRO A 484 67.95 0.61 -4.92
C PRO A 484 68.71 -0.37 -5.82
N GLU A 485 67.99 -1.16 -6.61
CA GLU A 485 68.58 -1.73 -7.81
C GLU A 485 67.58 -1.69 -8.98
N LYS A 486 68.03 -0.96 -10.00
CA LYS A 486 67.54 -0.87 -11.38
C LYS A 486 66.19 -0.19 -11.61
N ALA A 487 66.34 1.03 -12.13
CA ALA A 487 65.30 1.86 -12.68
C ALA A 487 64.58 1.14 -13.82
N GLU A 488 63.28 0.91 -13.68
CA GLU A 488 62.35 0.91 -14.80
C GLU A 488 60.92 1.22 -14.32
N ARG A 489 60.36 2.29 -14.91
CA ARG A 489 58.98 2.80 -14.78
C ARG A 489 58.49 3.20 -13.38
N ARG A 490 58.58 4.51 -13.10
CA ARG A 490 57.74 5.19 -12.09
C ARG A 490 56.27 5.04 -12.48
N VAL A 491 55.62 4.01 -11.96
CA VAL A 491 54.16 3.90 -11.92
C VAL A 491 53.67 4.99 -10.95
N SER A 492 52.91 5.96 -11.45
CA SER A 492 52.42 7.06 -10.62
C SER A 492 51.39 6.54 -9.62
N LYS A 493 51.20 7.22 -8.48
CA LYS A 493 50.09 6.94 -7.53
C LYS A 493 48.72 6.82 -8.22
N ARG A 494 48.55 7.49 -9.38
CA ARG A 494 47.36 7.45 -10.22
C ARG A 494 47.16 6.09 -10.89
N ASP A 495 48.23 5.40 -11.27
CA ASP A 495 48.17 4.17 -12.08
C ASP A 495 47.83 2.94 -11.22
N LEU A 496 48.29 2.90 -9.96
CA LEU A 496 47.93 1.85 -8.99
C LEU A 496 46.45 1.92 -8.58
N ILE A 497 45.90 3.13 -8.43
CA ILE A 497 44.48 3.33 -8.11
C ILE A 497 43.60 3.02 -9.33
N ARG A 498 44.05 3.38 -10.54
CA ARG A 498 43.34 3.08 -11.80
C ARG A 498 43.24 1.56 -12.05
N ALA A 499 44.30 0.82 -11.72
CA ALA A 499 44.36 -0.64 -11.87
C ALA A 499 43.42 -1.39 -10.89
N GLN A 500 43.10 -0.81 -9.74
CA GLN A 500 42.27 -1.46 -8.71
C GLN A 500 40.77 -1.04 -8.78
N TYR A 501 40.45 0.12 -9.37
CA TYR A 501 39.09 0.70 -9.31
C TYR A 501 38.46 1.15 -10.65
N GLY A 502 39.14 0.95 -11.79
CA GLY A 502 38.59 1.22 -13.13
C GLY A 502 38.68 2.69 -13.59
N GLU A 503 38.59 2.89 -14.91
CA GLU A 503 38.82 4.17 -15.59
C GLU A 503 37.60 5.11 -15.58
N TYR A 504 37.46 6.01 -14.60
CA TYR A 504 36.69 7.25 -14.80
C TYR A 504 37.24 8.39 -13.93
N ALA A 505 38.43 8.89 -14.29
CA ALA A 505 38.95 10.17 -13.81
C ALA A 505 38.82 11.20 -14.94
N GLY A 506 37.84 12.09 -14.87
CA GLY A 506 37.73 13.17 -15.85
C GLY A 506 36.54 14.08 -15.66
N THR A 507 36.68 15.10 -14.81
CA THR A 507 36.55 16.54 -15.15
C THR A 507 36.84 17.36 -13.89
N ARG A 508 37.95 18.11 -13.88
CA ARG A 508 38.31 19.07 -12.83
C ARG A 508 38.34 20.45 -13.48
N THR A 509 37.59 21.40 -12.94
CA THR A 509 37.64 22.80 -13.39
C THR A 509 38.43 23.61 -12.37
N LYS A 510 39.35 24.44 -12.86
CA LYS A 510 40.08 25.40 -12.02
C LYS A 510 39.19 26.62 -11.78
N LEU A 511 39.00 26.98 -10.52
CA LEU A 511 38.33 28.23 -10.14
C LEU A 511 39.33 29.13 -9.41
N THR A 512 39.36 30.39 -9.81
CA THR A 512 40.19 31.41 -9.19
C THR A 512 39.32 32.21 -8.23
N ILE A 513 39.59 32.11 -6.92
CA ILE A 513 38.85 32.87 -5.90
C ILE A 513 39.76 34.01 -5.41
N GLY A 514 39.25 35.24 -5.47
CA GLY A 514 39.93 36.42 -4.93
C GLY A 514 41.21 36.85 -5.66
N GLY A 515 41.42 36.43 -6.91
CA GLY A 515 42.53 36.90 -7.76
C GLY A 515 43.94 36.36 -7.43
N ALA A 516 44.09 35.53 -6.40
CA ALA A 516 45.41 34.99 -6.01
C ALA A 516 45.43 33.49 -5.66
N LYS A 517 44.28 32.81 -5.57
CA LYS A 517 44.22 31.38 -5.19
C LYS A 517 43.51 30.54 -6.26
N GLU A 518 44.24 29.60 -6.87
CA GLU A 518 43.66 28.55 -7.71
C GLU A 518 43.22 27.38 -6.82
N VAL A 519 41.95 26.99 -6.93
CA VAL A 519 41.41 25.80 -6.25
C VAL A 519 40.87 24.84 -7.30
N VAL A 520 41.15 23.55 -7.10
CA VAL A 520 40.69 22.46 -7.97
C VAL A 520 39.49 21.80 -7.31
N VAL A 521 38.31 22.03 -7.87
CA VAL A 521 37.04 21.54 -7.30
C VAL A 521 36.55 20.31 -8.08
N ASP A 522 36.09 19.29 -7.34
CA ASP A 522 35.36 18.15 -7.89
C ASP A 522 33.85 18.42 -7.85
N ILE A 523 33.25 18.51 -9.03
CA ILE A 523 31.87 18.99 -9.23
C ILE A 523 30.81 17.99 -8.69
N ARG A 524 31.19 16.78 -8.25
CA ARG A 524 30.23 15.77 -7.77
C ARG A 524 30.06 15.70 -6.26
N SER A 525 30.98 16.27 -5.48
CA SER A 525 30.93 16.15 -4.01
C SER A 525 30.61 17.46 -3.29
N GLY A 526 30.68 18.61 -3.97
CA GLY A 526 30.48 19.92 -3.33
C GLY A 526 31.52 20.26 -2.26
N TYR A 527 32.57 19.45 -2.08
CA TYR A 527 33.61 19.68 -1.07
C TYR A 527 34.86 20.31 -1.69
N GLU A 528 35.39 21.34 -1.01
CA GLU A 528 36.75 21.83 -1.24
C GLU A 528 37.74 20.73 -0.85
N LEU A 529 38.55 20.28 -1.81
CA LEU A 529 39.77 19.56 -1.47
C LEU A 529 40.74 20.61 -0.92
N ALA A 530 40.93 20.59 0.40
CA ALA A 530 41.87 21.46 1.09
C ALA A 530 43.23 21.47 0.39
N ALA A 531 43.78 22.68 0.20
CA ALA A 531 45.05 22.95 -0.46
C ALA A 531 46.25 22.33 0.27
#